data_AF-A0A5C5VXE6-F1
#
_entry.id   AF-A0A5C5VXE6-F1
#
_cell.length_a   1.000
_cell.length_b   1.000
_cell.length_c   1.000
_cell.angle_alpha   90.00
_cell.angle_beta   90.00
_cell.angle_gamma   90.00
#
_symmetry.space_group_name_H-M   'P 1'
#
loop_
_entity.id
_entity.type
_entity.pdbx_description
1 polymer ?
#
loop_
_entity_poly.entity_id
_entity_poly.type
_entity_poly.pdbx_seq_one_letter_code
_entity_poly.pdbx_strand_id
1 'polypeptide(L)' 'MKPCDLDTGATRLRLALKDLQRVWGETSEVWNDSVAEAFFAEHLEPLTPIVKNTLDAVGRMRLLLHEAQRELDS' A
#
# COMPACT_ATOMS: atom_id res chain seq x y z
N MET A 1 19.71 9.77 13.17
CA MET A 1 18.44 9.27 12.61
C MET A 1 18.69 8.93 11.16
N LYS A 2 18.41 7.68 10.73
CA LYS A 2 18.44 7.39 9.28
C LYS A 2 17.37 8.28 8.63
N PRO A 3 17.69 8.99 7.54
CA PRO A 3 16.72 9.82 6.84
C PRO A 3 15.56 8.91 6.43
N CYS A 4 14.34 9.34 6.78
CA CYS A 4 13.04 8.76 6.42
C CYS A 4 13.12 7.49 5.56
N ASP A 5 13.10 6.30 6.18
CA ASP A 5 13.11 5.01 5.44
C ASP A 5 11.72 4.73 4.84
N LEU A 6 11.44 5.48 3.77
CA LEU A 6 10.21 5.41 3.00
C LEU A 6 10.12 4.11 2.18
N ASP A 7 11.27 3.52 1.82
CA ASP A 7 11.33 2.32 0.99
C ASP A 7 10.90 1.07 1.77
N THR A 8 11.36 0.93 3.02
CA THR A 8 10.93 -0.19 3.88
C THR A 8 9.43 -0.10 4.18
N GLY A 9 8.92 1.10 4.48
CA GLY A 9 7.49 1.32 4.71
C GLY A 9 6.64 0.98 3.48
N ALA A 10 7.02 1.49 2.31
CA ALA A 10 6.33 1.22 1.05
C ALA A 10 6.38 -0.27 0.64
N THR A 11 7.46 -0.98 0.97
CA THR A 11 7.59 -2.41 0.72
C THR A 11 6.64 -3.21 1.62
N ARG A 12 6.61 -2.90 2.92
CA ARG A 12 5.70 -3.56 3.87
C ARG A 12 4.24 -3.35 3.49
N LEU A 13 3.87 -2.14 3.08
CA LEU A 13 2.49 -1.83 2.67
C LEU A 13 2.07 -2.61 1.43
N ARG A 14 2.95 -2.75 0.44
CA ARG A 14 2.72 -3.59 -0.76
C ARG A 14 2.53 -5.05 -0.41
N LEU A 15 3.39 -5.59 0.45
CA LEU A 15 3.30 -6.98 0.88
C LEU A 15 2.00 -7.24 1.65
N ALA A 16 1.64 -6.36 2.59
CA ALA A 16 0.40 -6.48 3.35
C ALA A 16 -0.85 -6.47 2.46
N LEU A 17 -0.91 -5.58 1.45
CA LEU A 17 -2.03 -5.56 0.50
C LEU A 17 -2.10 -6.86 -0.32
N LYS A 18 -0.95 -7.36 -0.78
CA LYS A 18 -0.87 -8.62 -1.54
C LYS A 18 -1.34 -9.81 -0.69
N ASP A 19 -0.91 -9.87 0.57
CA ASP A 19 -1.30 -10.93 1.48
C ASP A 19 -2.80 -10.87 1.80
N LEU A 20 -3.35 -9.67 1.99
CA LEU A 20 -4.77 -9.46 2.18
C LEU A 20 -5.60 -9.95 0.99
N GLN A 21 -5.19 -9.60 -0.24
CA GLN A 21 -5.86 -10.05 -1.47
C GLN A 21 -5.79 -11.56 -1.63
N ARG A 22 -4.65 -12.18 -1.30
CA ARG A 22 -4.49 -13.63 -1.34
C ARG A 22 -5.42 -14.33 -0.35
N VAL A 23 -5.39 -13.92 0.92
CA VAL A 23 -6.23 -14.50 1.97
C VAL A 23 -7.72 -14.29 1.66
N TRP A 24 -8.09 -13.12 1.12
CA TRP A 24 -9.46 -12.90 0.66
C TRP A 24 -9.87 -13.87 -0.45
N GLY A 25 -9.02 -14.08 -1.46
CA GLY A 25 -9.30 -15.05 -2.52
C GLY A 25 -9.57 -16.44 -1.96
N GLU A 26 -8.69 -16.94 -1.09
CA GLU A 26 -8.85 -18.24 -0.41
C GLU A 26 -10.13 -18.29 0.44
N THR A 27 -10.43 -17.23 1.18
CA THR A 27 -11.58 -17.17 2.09
C THR A 27 -12.91 -17.07 1.33
N SER A 28 -12.93 -16.35 0.21
CA SER A 28 -14.12 -16.15 -0.62
C SER A 28 -14.60 -17.43 -1.32
N GLU A 29 -13.78 -18.48 -1.35
CA GLU A 29 -14.21 -19.81 -1.84
C GLU A 29 -15.21 -20.47 -0.89
N VAL A 30 -15.09 -20.21 0.41
CA VAL A 30 -15.93 -20.83 1.47
C VAL A 30 -16.88 -19.83 2.12
N TRP A 31 -16.55 -18.54 2.15
CA TRP A 31 -17.37 -17.47 2.67
C TRP A 31 -17.78 -16.54 1.52
N ASN A 32 -18.93 -16.82 0.92
CA ASN A 32 -19.45 -16.19 -0.29
C ASN A 32 -20.93 -15.79 -0.15
N ASP A 33 -21.36 -15.50 1.07
CA ASP A 33 -22.71 -15.01 1.35
C ASP A 33 -22.80 -13.48 1.22
N SER A 34 -23.99 -12.94 1.43
CA SER A 34 -24.23 -11.49 1.42
C SER A 34 -23.38 -10.70 2.42
N VAL A 35 -22.92 -11.34 3.50
CA VAL A 35 -22.06 -10.69 4.50
C VAL A 35 -20.63 -10.57 3.96
N ALA A 36 -20.14 -11.62 3.28
CA ALA A 36 -18.85 -11.59 2.59
C ALA A 36 -18.83 -10.50 1.50
N GLU A 37 -19.90 -10.40 0.70
CA GLU A 37 -20.04 -9.36 -0.33
C GLU A 37 -20.00 -7.95 0.28
N ALA A 38 -20.77 -7.72 1.34
CA ALA A 38 -20.77 -6.43 2.05
C ALA A 38 -19.39 -6.10 2.65
N PHE A 39 -18.73 -7.09 3.28
CA PHE A 39 -17.39 -6.92 3.84
C PHE A 39 -16.38 -6.51 2.76
N PHE A 40 -16.42 -7.17 1.60
CA PHE A 40 -15.54 -6.82 0.49
C PHE A 40 -15.77 -5.39 0.02
N ALA A 41 -17.02 -5.03 -0.28
CA ALA A 41 -17.38 -3.71 -0.80
C ALA A 41 -17.06 -2.58 0.19
N GLU A 42 -17.36 -2.77 1.48
CA GLU A 42 -17.21 -1.72 2.48
C GLU A 42 -15.78 -1.56 2.99
N HIS A 43 -14.98 -2.63 2.97
CA HIS A 43 -13.67 -2.64 3.63
C HIS A 43 -12.51 -2.97 2.71
N LEU A 44 -12.62 -3.97 1.82
CA LEU A 44 -11.48 -4.44 1.02
C LEU A 44 -11.31 -3.67 -0.29
N GLU A 45 -12.41 -3.42 -1.00
CA GLU A 45 -12.42 -2.68 -2.26
C GLU A 45 -11.80 -1.27 -2.10
N PRO A 46 -12.13 -0.47 -1.07
CA PRO A 46 -11.56 0.86 -0.90
C PRO A 46 -10.06 0.88 -0.58
N LEU A 47 -9.53 -0.19 0.03
CA LEU A 47 -8.12 -0.24 0.46
C LEU A 47 -7.15 -0.23 -0.72
N THR A 48 -7.51 -0.87 -1.84
CA THR A 48 -6.64 -0.97 -3.02
C THR A 48 -6.25 0.41 -3.58
N PRO A 49 -7.20 1.32 -3.92
CA PRO A 49 -6.84 2.65 -4.39
C PRO A 49 -6.16 3.50 -3.31
N ILE A 50 -6.53 3.37 -2.03
CA ILE A 50 -5.89 4.11 -0.92
C ILE A 50 -4.40 3.75 -0.82
N VAL A 51 -4.08 2.45 -0.80
CA VAL A 51 -2.70 1.96 -0.71
C VAL A 51 -1.91 2.39 -1.94
N LYS A 52 -2.49 2.26 -3.15
CA LYS A 52 -1.85 2.68 -4.39
C LYS A 52 -1.49 4.18 -4.36
N ASN A 53 -2.46 5.03 -4.03
CA ASN A 53 -2.25 6.48 -3.94
C ASN A 53 -1.18 6.84 -2.90
N THR A 54 -1.15 6.11 -1.78
CA THR A 54 -0.13 6.29 -0.74
C THR A 54 1.27 5.94 -1.26
N LEU A 55 1.41 4.79 -1.94
CA LEU A 55 2.68 4.37 -2.52
C LEU A 55 3.18 5.35 -3.60
N ASP A 56 2.27 5.87 -4.42
CA ASP A 56 2.60 6.88 -5.43
C ASP A 56 3.08 8.19 -4.78
N ALA A 57 2.44 8.62 -3.70
CA ALA A 57 2.87 9.78 -2.93
C ALA A 57 4.25 9.57 -2.29
N VAL A 58 4.50 8.39 -1.73
CA VAL A 58 5.81 8.01 -1.21
C VAL A 58 6.88 8.03 -2.30
N GLY A 59 6.58 7.51 -3.49
CA GLY A 59 7.48 7.56 -4.64
C GLY A 59 7.85 9.00 -5.03
N ARG A 60 6.88 9.92 -5.06
CA ARG A 60 7.13 11.34 -5.33
C ARG A 60 7.97 12.00 -4.24
N MET A 61 7.69 11.74 -2.96
CA MET A 61 8.49 12.29 -1.85
C MET A 61 9.94 11.83 -1.94
N ARG A 62 10.19 10.57 -2.31
CA ARG A 62 11.54 10.05 -2.49
C ARG A 62 12.31 10.78 -3.58
N LEU A 63 11.67 11.06 -4.72
CA LEU A 63 12.28 11.81 -5.81
C LEU A 63 12.68 13.22 -5.37
N LEU A 64 11.76 13.94 -4.69
CA LEU A 64 12.01 15.29 -4.19
C LEU A 64 13.16 15.34 -3.17
N LEU A 65 13.20 14.38 -2.23
CA LEU A 65 14.27 14.31 -1.24
C LEU A 65 15.63 14.00 -1.88
N HIS A 66 15.66 13.13 -2.90
CA HIS A 66 16.89 12.82 -3.62
C HIS A 66 17.39 14.03 -4.43
N GLU A 67 16.49 14.79 -5.06
CA GLU A 67 16.84 16.01 -5.78
C GLU A 67 17.39 17.08 -4.84
N ALA A 68 16.71 17.34 -3.71
CA ALA A 68 17.18 18.27 -2.70
C ALA A 68 18.56 17.88 -2.11
N GLN A 69 18.80 16.59 -1.87
CA GLN A 69 20.10 16.10 -1.42
C GLN A 69 21.19 16.39 -2.46
N ARG A 70 20.90 16.15 -3.75
CA ARG A 70 21.85 16.42 -4.84
C ARG A 70 22.21 17.90 -4.96
N GLU A 71 21.24 18.80 -4.75
CA GLU A 71 21.46 20.25 -4.76
C GLU A 71 22.30 20.74 -3.57
N LEU A 72 22.19 20.09 -2.42
CA LEU A 72 22.98 20.44 -1.23
C LEU A 72 24.42 19.92 -1.30
N ASP A 73 24.65 18.83 -2.04
CA ASP A 73 25.98 18.22 -2.21
C ASP A 73 26.79 18.84 -3.36
N SER A 74 26.20 19.77 -4.14
CA SER A 74 26.85 20.51 -5.25
C SER A 74 27.37 21.87 -4.84
#